data_AF-A0A8J6HF69-F1
#
_entry.id   AF-A0A8J6HF69-F1
#
_cell.length_a   1.000
_cell.length_b   1.000
_cell.length_c   1.000
_cell.angle_alpha   90.00
_cell.angle_beta   90.00
_cell.angle_gamma   90.00
#
_symmetry.space_group_name_H-M   'P 1'
#
loop_
_entity.id
_entity.type
_entity.pdbx_description
1 polymer ?
#
loop_
_entity_poly.entity_id
_entity_poly.type
_entity_poly.pdbx_seq_one_letter_code
_entity_poly.pdbx_strand_id
1 'polypeptide(L)'
;MEPRFVDILSNRSQFLKHLRDDLAKNERTTEEAIAQLEKFRSTVVNVKTLGEKVEHPSLIPLGKNIYVNATIKHTGEYFMDKLAFPESYSVLETLDRTVTLLEDKIKKQSQQLEKNEAAKVQIEERIKLFEGDEIDDNTGPEKIVSDKGVAVKVGDFYEIVEFENT
;
A
#
# COMPACT_ATOMS: atom_id res chain seq x y z
N MET A 1 -37.20 -16.77 -20.28
CA MET A 1 -36.30 -17.94 -20.33
C MET A 1 -35.56 -17.92 -19.00
N GLU A 2 -35.95 -18.78 -18.06
CA GLU A 2 -35.36 -18.81 -16.71
C GLU A 2 -33.92 -19.32 -16.79
N PRO A 3 -32.96 -18.71 -16.06
CA PRO A 3 -31.59 -19.20 -16.02
C PRO A 3 -31.57 -20.64 -15.49
N ARG A 4 -30.87 -21.54 -16.19
CA ARG A 4 -30.76 -22.93 -15.73
C ARG A 4 -29.91 -22.94 -14.47
N PHE A 5 -30.25 -23.79 -13.50
CA PHE A 5 -29.53 -23.96 -12.24
C PHE A 5 -28.00 -24.14 -12.41
N VAL A 6 -27.59 -24.76 -13.52
CA VAL A 6 -26.18 -24.93 -13.91
C VAL A 6 -25.47 -23.60 -14.20
N ASP A 7 -26.15 -22.65 -14.85
CA ASP A 7 -25.61 -21.33 -15.18
C ASP A 7 -25.37 -20.49 -13.91
N ILE A 8 -26.26 -20.63 -12.91
CA ILE A 8 -26.14 -19.97 -11.61
C ILE A 8 -24.92 -20.49 -10.85
N LEU A 9 -24.70 -21.81 -10.85
CA LEU A 9 -23.55 -22.43 -10.19
C LEU A 9 -22.22 -22.13 -10.90
N SER A 10 -22.19 -22.11 -12.24
CA SER A 10 -20.99 -21.72 -12.98
C SER A 10 -20.62 -20.26 -12.72
N ASN A 11 -21.62 -19.37 -12.69
CA ASN A 11 -21.38 -17.95 -12.40
C ASN A 11 -20.86 -17.73 -10.97
N ARG A 12 -21.41 -18.45 -9.97
CA ARG A 12 -20.91 -18.40 -8.58
C ARG A 12 -19.46 -18.87 -8.48
N SER A 13 -19.13 -20.00 -9.09
CA SER A 13 -17.76 -20.55 -9.05
C SER A 13 -16.75 -19.67 -9.79
N GLN A 14 -17.12 -19.08 -10.92
CA GLN A 14 -16.29 -18.11 -11.64
C GLN A 14 -16.09 -16.83 -10.83
N PHE A 15 -17.15 -16.32 -10.18
CA PHE A 15 -17.07 -15.14 -9.33
C PHE A 15 -16.16 -15.36 -8.11
N LEU A 16 -16.30 -16.49 -7.42
CA LEU A 16 -15.42 -16.90 -6.32
C LEU A 16 -13.96 -16.99 -6.76
N LYS A 17 -13.71 -17.52 -7.95
CA LYS A 17 -12.36 -17.56 -8.52
C LYS A 17 -11.79 -16.14 -8.70
N HIS A 18 -12.56 -15.21 -9.28
CA HIS A 18 -12.14 -13.83 -9.43
C HIS A 18 -11.85 -13.14 -8.10
N LEU A 19 -12.69 -13.35 -7.07
CA LEU A 19 -12.43 -12.81 -5.74
C LEU A 19 -11.13 -13.34 -5.13
N ARG A 20 -10.83 -14.64 -5.31
CA ARG A 20 -9.57 -15.24 -4.83
C ARG A 20 -8.35 -14.71 -5.61
N ASP A 21 -8.48 -14.52 -6.92
CA ASP A 21 -7.43 -13.93 -7.75
C ASP A 21 -7.14 -12.47 -7.32
N ASP A 22 -8.20 -11.69 -7.06
CA ASP A 22 -8.10 -10.32 -6.57
C ASP A 22 -7.49 -10.25 -5.15
N LEU A 23 -7.86 -11.19 -4.27
CA LEU A 23 -7.26 -11.33 -2.94
C LEU A 23 -5.76 -11.56 -3.03
N ALA A 24 -5.33 -12.56 -3.83
CA ALA A 24 -3.92 -12.88 -4.01
C ALA A 24 -3.13 -11.72 -4.62
N LYS A 25 -3.74 -10.96 -5.55
CA LYS A 25 -3.13 -9.75 -6.13
C LYS A 25 -2.97 -8.65 -5.07
N ASN A 26 -3.99 -8.45 -4.22
CA ASN A 26 -3.95 -7.46 -3.16
C ASN A 26 -2.88 -7.81 -2.12
N GLU A 27 -2.75 -9.09 -1.75
CA GLU A 27 -1.71 -9.56 -0.83
C GLU A 27 -0.30 -9.28 -1.36
N ARG A 28 -0.02 -9.60 -2.63
CA ARG A 28 1.27 -9.25 -3.26
C ARG A 28 1.55 -7.76 -3.24
N THR A 29 0.55 -6.96 -3.61
CA THR A 29 0.65 -5.49 -3.61
C THR A 29 0.92 -4.96 -2.19
N THR A 30 0.35 -5.61 -1.18
CA THR A 30 0.52 -5.28 0.24
C THR A 30 1.93 -5.62 0.72
N GLU A 31 2.45 -6.80 0.39
CA GLU A 31 3.83 -7.19 0.70
C GLU A 31 4.85 -6.24 0.05
N GLU A 32 4.66 -5.90 -1.23
CA GLU A 32 5.50 -4.94 -1.94
C GLU A 32 5.47 -3.56 -1.29
N ALA A 33 4.28 -3.09 -0.89
CA ALA A 33 4.11 -1.81 -0.20
C ALA A 33 4.81 -1.79 1.17
N ILE A 34 4.73 -2.89 1.94
CA ILE A 34 5.42 -3.03 3.24
C ILE A 34 6.94 -2.98 3.04
N ALA A 35 7.47 -3.76 2.10
CA ALA A 35 8.91 -3.76 1.81
C ALA A 35 9.41 -2.38 1.37
N GLN A 36 8.61 -1.65 0.59
CA GLN A 36 8.92 -0.28 0.19
C GLN A 36 8.89 0.71 1.37
N LEU A 37 7.91 0.58 2.27
CA LEU A 37 7.83 1.37 3.51
C LEU A 37 9.06 1.17 4.39
N GLU A 38 9.47 -0.07 4.61
CA GLU A 38 10.68 -0.40 5.37
C GLU A 38 11.92 0.24 4.73
N LYS A 39 12.03 0.16 3.40
CA LYS A 39 13.12 0.81 2.65
C LYS A 39 13.11 2.33 2.87
N PHE A 40 11.95 3.00 2.82
CA PHE A 40 11.88 4.44 3.08
C PHE A 40 12.25 4.79 4.52
N ARG A 41 11.76 4.04 5.51
CA ARG A 41 12.10 4.24 6.93
C ARG A 41 13.60 4.08 7.18
N SER A 42 14.20 3.02 6.64
CA SER A 42 15.66 2.81 6.67
C SER A 42 16.40 3.97 6.02
N THR A 43 15.93 4.46 4.87
CA THR A 43 16.54 5.59 4.16
C THR A 43 16.50 6.87 4.99
N VAL A 44 15.38 7.17 5.66
CA VAL A 44 15.27 8.33 6.56
C VAL A 44 16.29 8.27 7.68
N VAL A 45 16.43 7.10 8.33
CA VAL A 45 17.43 6.89 9.39
C VAL A 45 18.84 7.11 8.84
N ASN A 46 19.17 6.48 7.71
CA ASN A 46 20.48 6.61 7.08
C ASN A 46 20.80 8.06 6.72
N VAL A 47 19.86 8.80 6.13
CA VAL A 47 20.04 10.20 5.75
C VAL A 47 20.25 11.08 6.98
N LYS A 48 19.49 10.85 8.07
CA LYS A 48 19.69 11.57 9.35
C LYS A 48 21.07 11.28 9.94
N THR A 49 21.48 10.00 10.00
CA THR A 49 22.81 9.61 10.51
C THR A 49 23.95 10.14 9.65
N LEU A 50 23.81 10.13 8.33
CA LEU A 50 24.79 10.74 7.43
C LEU A 50 24.93 12.25 7.71
N GLY A 51 23.81 12.94 7.94
CA GLY A 51 23.77 14.37 8.25
C GLY A 51 24.50 14.79 9.54
N GLU A 52 24.71 13.88 10.48
CA GLU A 52 25.43 14.16 11.74
C GLU A 52 26.96 14.25 11.55
N LYS A 53 27.50 13.59 10.52
CA LYS A 53 28.94 13.50 10.28
C LYS A 53 29.28 13.85 8.83
N VAL A 54 29.78 15.08 8.66
CA VAL A 54 30.25 15.63 7.38
C VAL A 54 31.23 14.69 6.65
N GLU A 55 32.08 14.01 7.41
CA GLU A 55 33.09 13.10 6.88
C GLU A 55 33.17 11.82 7.72
N HIS A 56 33.12 10.65 7.09
CA HIS A 56 33.26 9.36 7.76
C HIS A 56 33.73 8.24 6.81
N PRO A 57 34.56 7.29 7.29
CA PRO A 57 34.93 6.11 6.51
C PRO A 57 33.74 5.14 6.41
N SER A 58 33.58 4.53 5.24
CA SER A 58 32.47 3.61 4.96
C SER A 58 32.86 2.54 3.93
N LEU A 59 32.14 1.42 3.96
CA LEU A 59 32.24 0.36 2.98
C LEU A 59 31.12 0.54 1.95
N ILE A 60 31.47 1.00 0.75
CA ILE A 60 30.51 1.24 -0.32
C ILE A 60 30.32 -0.06 -1.12
N PRO A 61 29.09 -0.60 -1.22
CA PRO A 61 28.83 -1.80 -2.00
C PRO A 61 28.92 -1.50 -3.51
N LEU A 62 29.67 -2.31 -4.25
CA LEU A 62 29.76 -2.25 -5.72
C LEU A 62 28.99 -3.39 -6.40
N GLY A 63 28.53 -4.37 -5.63
CA GLY A 63 27.81 -5.54 -6.14
C GLY A 63 27.61 -6.58 -5.05
N LYS A 64 27.21 -7.79 -5.44
CA LYS A 64 26.99 -8.90 -4.50
C LYS A 64 28.33 -9.30 -3.88
N ASN A 65 28.47 -9.11 -2.57
CA ASN A 65 29.67 -9.43 -1.78
C ASN A 65 30.94 -8.64 -2.16
N ILE A 66 30.82 -7.52 -2.88
CA ILE A 66 31.96 -6.66 -3.27
C ILE A 66 31.79 -5.29 -2.63
N TYR A 67 32.79 -4.86 -1.88
CA TYR A 67 32.81 -3.59 -1.16
C TYR A 67 34.12 -2.85 -1.40
N VAL A 68 34.06 -1.53 -1.48
CA VAL A 68 35.23 -0.65 -1.51
C VAL A 68 35.27 0.18 -0.23
N ASN A 69 36.45 0.29 0.36
CA ASN A 69 36.66 1.19 1.49
C ASN A 69 36.88 2.62 0.96
N ALA A 70 36.02 3.54 1.36
CA ALA A 70 36.07 4.92 0.92
C ALA A 70 35.62 5.87 2.04
N THR A 71 36.08 7.11 1.98
CA THR A 71 35.59 8.16 2.88
C THR A 71 34.43 8.88 2.20
N ILE A 72 33.27 8.87 2.83
CA ILE A 72 32.13 9.67 2.39
C ILE A 72 32.32 11.08 2.96
N LYS A 73 32.27 12.08 2.06
CA LYS A 73 32.24 13.49 2.39
C LYS A 73 31.01 14.10 1.74
N HIS A 74 30.06 14.58 2.54
CA HIS A 74 28.79 15.10 2.03
C HIS A 74 28.63 16.60 2.32
N THR A 75 27.90 17.31 1.45
CA THR A 75 27.66 18.77 1.55
C THR A 75 26.41 19.12 2.38
N GLY A 76 25.72 18.11 2.93
CA GLY A 76 24.38 18.27 3.52
C GLY A 76 23.25 18.21 2.50
N GLU A 77 23.57 17.97 1.22
CA GLU A 77 22.63 17.88 0.11
C GLU A 77 22.55 16.45 -0.41
N TYR A 78 21.36 16.06 -0.87
CA TYR A 78 21.05 14.71 -1.33
C TYR A 78 20.39 14.77 -2.70
N PHE A 79 20.79 13.86 -3.59
CA PHE A 79 20.11 13.67 -4.86
C PHE A 79 18.79 12.94 -4.65
N MET A 80 17.72 13.54 -5.12
CA MET A 80 16.37 13.01 -5.05
C MET A 80 15.78 12.88 -6.45
N ASP A 81 15.43 11.67 -6.83
CA ASP A 81 14.72 11.40 -8.08
C ASP A 81 13.25 11.78 -7.95
N LYS A 82 12.80 12.71 -8.79
CA LYS A 82 11.41 13.09 -8.95
C LYS A 82 10.89 12.40 -10.20
N LEU A 83 10.02 11.42 -9.97
CA LEU A 83 9.25 10.77 -11.01
C LEU A 83 8.16 11.74 -11.48
N ALA A 84 8.37 12.35 -12.64
CA ALA A 84 7.39 13.16 -13.34
C ALA A 84 7.19 12.58 -14.74
N PHE A 85 5.96 12.69 -15.25
CA PHE A 85 5.66 12.45 -16.66
C PHE A 85 5.73 13.81 -17.38
N PRO A 86 6.42 13.94 -18.54
CA PRO A 86 6.99 12.88 -19.38
C PRO A 86 8.42 12.45 -19.03
N GLU A 87 9.18 13.28 -18.31
CA GLU A 87 10.59 13.00 -17.97
C GLU A 87 10.83 13.06 -16.47
N SER A 88 11.46 12.00 -15.95
CA SER A 88 11.95 11.97 -14.58
C SER A 88 13.25 12.73 -14.47
N TYR A 89 13.44 13.46 -13.39
CA TYR A 89 14.62 14.30 -13.18
C TYR A 89 15.13 14.18 -11.74
N SER A 90 16.44 14.36 -11.56
CA SER A 90 17.08 14.35 -10.26
C SER A 90 17.34 15.79 -9.80
N VAL A 91 17.05 16.07 -8.53
CA VAL A 91 17.33 17.37 -7.91
C VAL A 91 18.17 17.21 -6.66
N LEU A 92 19.03 18.19 -6.39
CA LEU A 92 19.67 18.34 -5.10
C LEU A 92 18.70 19.00 -4.13
N GLU A 93 18.49 18.35 -2.99
CA GLU A 93 17.65 18.85 -1.90
C GLU A 93 18.46 18.83 -0.60
N THR A 94 18.16 19.76 0.31
CA THR A 94 18.82 19.80 1.63
C THR A 94 18.42 18.59 2.48
N LEU A 95 19.17 18.32 3.56
CA LEU A 95 18.84 17.29 4.54
C LEU A 95 17.38 17.37 5.01
N ASP A 96 16.97 18.54 5.52
CA ASP A 96 15.62 18.74 6.06
C ASP A 96 14.56 18.48 5.01
N ARG A 97 14.77 19.00 3.80
CA ARG A 97 13.81 18.85 2.70
C ARG A 97 13.73 17.39 2.24
N THR A 98 14.86 16.70 2.18
CA THR A 98 14.94 15.27 1.83
C THR A 98 14.20 14.43 2.86
N VAL A 99 14.39 14.70 4.14
CA VAL A 99 13.68 14.03 5.24
C VAL A 99 12.17 14.26 5.13
N THR A 100 11.73 15.51 4.96
CA THR A 100 10.30 15.82 4.79
C THR A 100 9.70 15.09 3.59
N LEU A 101 10.38 15.07 2.44
CA LEU A 101 9.90 14.37 1.26
C LEU A 101 9.80 12.85 1.45
N LEU A 102 10.74 12.25 2.19
CA LEU A 102 10.68 10.84 2.53
C LEU A 102 9.56 10.53 3.53
N GLU A 103 9.35 11.39 4.53
CA GLU A 103 8.26 11.27 5.50
C GLU A 103 6.89 11.41 4.82
N ASP A 104 6.75 12.32 3.85
CA ASP A 104 5.55 12.44 3.02
C ASP A 104 5.30 11.18 2.18
N LYS A 105 6.36 10.59 1.59
CA LYS A 105 6.25 9.31 0.86
C LYS A 105 5.82 8.18 1.79
N ILE A 106 6.38 8.11 2.99
CA ILE A 106 5.98 7.13 4.02
C ILE A 106 4.50 7.32 4.36
N LYS A 107 4.05 8.55 4.62
CA LYS A 107 2.65 8.83 4.95
C LYS A 107 1.71 8.39 3.84
N LYS A 108 2.00 8.75 2.58
CA LYS A 108 1.18 8.35 1.43
C LYS A 108 1.14 6.84 1.24
N GLN A 109 2.28 6.16 1.38
CA GLN A 109 2.36 4.71 1.24
C GLN A 109 1.63 3.99 2.39
N SER A 110 1.71 4.49 3.64
CA SER A 110 0.94 3.97 4.77
C SER A 110 -0.56 4.11 4.56
N GLN A 111 -1.03 5.26 4.06
CA GLN A 111 -2.45 5.45 3.74
C GLN A 111 -2.93 4.50 2.63
N GLN A 112 -2.08 4.23 1.64
CA GLN A 112 -2.39 3.25 0.60
C GLN A 112 -2.44 1.82 1.18
N LEU A 113 -1.56 1.50 2.12
CA LEU A 113 -1.54 0.21 2.81
C LEU A 113 -2.84 -0.02 3.60
N GLU A 114 -3.29 0.97 4.37
CA GLU A 114 -4.57 0.90 5.09
C GLU A 114 -5.76 0.65 4.15
N LYS A 115 -5.77 1.30 2.97
CA LYS A 115 -6.79 1.06 1.95
C LYS A 115 -6.73 -0.37 1.39
N ASN A 116 -5.54 -0.90 1.15
CA ASN A 116 -5.35 -2.26 0.67
C ASN A 116 -5.79 -3.29 1.72
N GLU A 117 -5.49 -3.07 3.00
CA GLU A 117 -5.93 -3.91 4.12
C GLU A 117 -7.47 -3.90 4.24
N ALA A 118 -8.10 -2.72 4.16
CA ALA A 118 -9.56 -2.63 4.16
C ALA A 118 -10.18 -3.36 2.96
N ALA A 119 -9.57 -3.25 1.77
CA ALA A 119 -10.03 -3.98 0.60
C ALA A 119 -9.87 -5.50 0.76
N LYS A 120 -8.80 -5.96 1.42
CA LYS A 120 -8.58 -7.38 1.74
C LYS A 120 -9.72 -7.92 2.60
N VAL A 121 -10.04 -7.24 3.70
CA VAL A 121 -11.14 -7.65 4.60
C VAL A 121 -12.47 -7.76 3.85
N GLN A 122 -12.79 -6.77 3.01
CA GLN A 122 -14.03 -6.82 2.20
C GLN A 122 -14.07 -7.99 1.22
N ILE A 123 -12.94 -8.34 0.60
CA ILE A 123 -12.87 -9.48 -0.33
C ILE A 123 -13.04 -10.79 0.45
N GLU A 124 -12.40 -10.93 1.61
CA GLU A 124 -12.53 -12.10 2.49
C GLU A 124 -13.97 -12.30 2.98
N GLU A 125 -14.64 -11.23 3.43
CA GLU A 125 -16.04 -11.27 3.83
C GLU A 125 -16.95 -11.70 2.67
N ARG A 126 -16.72 -11.18 1.46
CA ARG A 126 -17.46 -11.61 0.27
C ARG A 126 -17.23 -13.09 -0.01
N ILE A 127 -16.00 -13.57 0.05
CA ILE A 127 -15.70 -14.99 -0.16
C ILE A 127 -16.48 -15.86 0.84
N LYS A 128 -16.48 -15.51 2.13
CA LYS A 128 -17.24 -16.23 3.18
C LYS A 128 -18.74 -16.29 2.86
N LEU A 129 -19.34 -15.16 2.50
CA LEU A 129 -20.76 -15.09 2.09
C LEU A 129 -21.07 -16.02 0.91
N PHE A 130 -20.15 -16.14 -0.04
CA PHE A 130 -20.33 -16.99 -1.22
C PHE A 130 -19.90 -18.44 -1.01
N GLU A 131 -19.20 -18.80 0.07
CA GLU A 131 -18.80 -20.18 0.40
C GLU A 131 -19.82 -20.89 1.30
N GLY A 132 -20.66 -20.13 2.01
CA GLY A 132 -21.80 -20.68 2.76
C GLY A 132 -21.43 -21.27 4.12
N ASP A 133 -20.31 -20.85 4.71
CA ASP A 133 -20.10 -20.98 6.16
C ASP A 133 -21.24 -20.22 6.85
N GLU A 134 -21.89 -20.83 7.86
CA GLU A 134 -23.12 -20.35 8.53
C GLU A 134 -23.21 -18.82 8.62
N ILE A 135 -23.99 -18.25 7.71
CA ILE A 135 -24.34 -16.84 7.65
C ILE A 135 -25.44 -16.66 8.69
N ASP A 136 -25.09 -16.25 9.90
CA ASP A 136 -26.05 -15.60 10.80
C ASP A 136 -26.63 -14.40 10.02
N ASP A 137 -27.96 -14.19 9.99
CA ASP A 137 -28.65 -13.20 9.14
C ASP A 137 -28.12 -11.75 9.32
N ASN A 138 -27.26 -11.55 10.32
CA ASN A 138 -26.48 -10.34 10.60
C ASN A 138 -25.07 -10.23 9.94
N THR A 139 -24.66 -11.06 8.98
CA THR A 139 -23.25 -11.12 8.50
C THR A 139 -22.88 -10.35 7.22
N GLY A 140 -23.56 -9.24 6.93
CA GLY A 140 -22.96 -8.23 6.05
C GLY A 140 -21.78 -7.51 6.74
N PRO A 141 -20.75 -7.00 6.01
CA PRO A 141 -19.69 -6.16 6.56
C PRO A 141 -20.22 -5.11 7.54
N GLU A 142 -19.60 -4.87 8.70
CA GLU A 142 -20.02 -3.74 9.55
C GLU A 142 -19.83 -2.39 8.85
N LYS A 143 -18.86 -2.33 7.92
CA LYS A 143 -18.49 -1.11 7.21
C LYS A 143 -17.94 -1.41 5.82
N ILE A 144 -18.46 -0.71 4.81
CA ILE A 144 -17.93 -0.72 3.44
C ILE A 144 -17.32 0.65 3.18
N VAL A 145 -16.02 0.71 2.93
CA VAL A 145 -15.31 1.96 2.65
C VAL A 145 -15.04 2.07 1.16
N SER A 146 -15.39 3.21 0.57
CA SER A 146 -15.11 3.57 -0.82
C SER A 146 -14.40 4.93 -0.90
N ASP A 147 -13.98 5.28 -2.11
CA ASP A 147 -13.46 6.60 -2.46
C ASP A 147 -14.50 7.73 -2.34
N LYS A 148 -15.79 7.39 -2.36
CA LYS A 148 -16.91 8.35 -2.33
C LYS A 148 -17.58 8.49 -0.95
N GLY A 149 -17.27 7.60 -0.02
CA GLY A 149 -17.96 7.55 1.26
C GLY A 149 -17.81 6.23 1.97
N VAL A 150 -18.53 6.11 3.08
CA VAL A 150 -18.56 4.96 3.96
C VAL A 150 -20.00 4.49 4.10
N ALA A 151 -20.26 3.20 3.89
CA ALA A 151 -21.52 2.59 4.28
C ALA A 151 -21.35 1.86 5.62
N VAL A 152 -22.13 2.20 6.64
CA VAL A 152 -22.09 1.57 7.97
C VAL A 152 -23.35 0.74 8.18
N LYS A 153 -23.22 -0.47 8.70
CA LYS A 153 -24.38 -1.33 8.98
C LYS A 153 -25.15 -0.83 10.21
N VAL A 154 -26.45 -0.62 10.05
CA VAL A 154 -27.40 -0.22 11.10
C VAL A 154 -28.60 -1.18 11.04
N GLY A 155 -28.61 -2.20 11.91
CA GLY A 155 -29.58 -3.30 11.84
C GLY A 155 -29.42 -4.09 10.53
N ASP A 156 -30.50 -4.25 9.78
CA ASP A 156 -30.52 -4.97 8.49
C ASP A 156 -30.10 -4.12 7.29
N PHE A 157 -29.82 -2.83 7.49
CA PHE A 157 -29.55 -1.86 6.42
C PHE A 157 -28.14 -1.26 6.52
N TYR A 158 -27.71 -0.61 5.44
CA TYR A 158 -26.49 0.21 5.42
C TYR A 158 -26.85 1.70 5.34
N GLU A 159 -26.34 2.50 6.27
CA GLU A 159 -26.35 3.95 6.21
C GLU A 159 -25.12 4.44 5.45
N ILE A 160 -25.34 5.21 4.38
CA ILE A 160 -24.28 5.75 3.53
C ILE A 160 -23.93 7.16 3.98
N VAL A 161 -22.69 7.36 4.41
CA VAL A 161 -22.09 8.66 4.71
C VAL A 161 -21.17 9.02 3.55
N GLU A 162 -21.62 9.94 2.69
CA GLU A 162 -20.81 10.46 1.59
C GLU A 162 -19.78 11.45 2.13
N PHE A 163 -18.57 11.41 1.59
CA PHE A 163 -17.61 12.48 1.85
C PHE A 163 -18.03 13.69 1.00
N GLU A 164 -18.40 14.82 1.63
CA GLU A 164 -18.65 16.05 0.89
C GLU A 164 -17.43 16.39 0.04
N ASN A 165 -17.62 16.46 -1.29
CA ASN A 165 -16.58 16.88 -2.22
C ASN A 165 -16.09 18.27 -1.80
N THR A 166 -14.88 18.33 -1.25
CA THR A 166 -14.17 19.59 -0.98
C THR A 166 -13.24 19.91 -2.14
#